data_AF-A0A1G0JH78-F1
#
_entry.id   AF-A0A1G0JH78-F1
#
_cell.length_a   1.000
_cell.length_b   1.000
_cell.length_c   1.000
_cell.angle_alpha   90.00
_cell.angle_beta   90.00
_cell.angle_gamma   90.00
#
_symmetry.space_group_name_H-M   'P 1'
#
loop_
_entity.id
_entity.type
_entity.pdbx_description
1 polymer ?
#
loop_
_entity_poly.entity_id
_entity_poly.type
_entity_poly.pdbx_seq_one_letter_code
_entity_poly.pdbx_strand_id
1 'polypeptide(L)'
;MKSSSKAITRTYPSHELAAKCALLAVLLLLTLFSTIPQAFADQPRDRWSDDRRDDRRDDRRDDRRDDRSDESRNEWRDERRDHDRDGWRGGGRSEWRIGDHNQIYHRTDRGWQRVQGSAIDVGDGWVIGTDRRNGGFGIYRWNGRRFDRMPGGAVEIGGSYERPWVINNRGERFEWTGHDWREVRRGW
;
A
#
# COMPACT_ATOMS: atom_id res chain seq x y z
N MET A 1 -11.15 79.94 -18.42
CA MET A 1 -10.53 78.82 -17.69
C MET A 1 -11.02 77.50 -18.27
N LYS A 2 -10.11 76.67 -18.81
CA LYS A 2 -10.11 75.20 -18.69
C LYS A 2 -8.84 74.65 -19.35
N SER A 3 -7.85 74.38 -18.51
CA SER A 3 -6.64 73.61 -18.86
C SER A 3 -7.02 72.13 -18.84
N SER A 4 -6.71 71.38 -19.90
CA SER A 4 -6.92 69.94 -19.95
C SER A 4 -5.57 69.24 -20.12
N SER A 5 -5.19 68.49 -19.08
CA SER A 5 -3.88 67.86 -18.90
C SER A 5 -3.65 66.69 -19.88
N LYS A 6 -2.47 66.66 -20.51
CA LYS A 6 -1.97 65.50 -21.27
C LYS A 6 -1.51 64.40 -20.30
N ALA A 7 -2.06 63.20 -20.41
CA ALA A 7 -1.60 62.04 -19.65
C ALA A 7 -0.34 61.44 -20.31
N ILE A 8 0.72 61.24 -19.52
CA ILE A 8 1.97 60.58 -19.91
C ILE A 8 1.85 59.10 -19.55
N THR A 9 1.77 58.22 -20.55
CA THR A 9 1.77 56.76 -20.33
C THR A 9 3.20 56.31 -20.04
N ARG A 10 3.49 55.96 -18.78
CA ARG A 10 4.74 55.27 -18.41
C ARG A 10 4.60 53.78 -18.71
N THR A 11 5.34 53.30 -19.70
CA THR A 11 5.52 51.87 -19.99
C THR A 11 6.56 51.29 -19.04
N TYR A 12 6.17 50.31 -18.22
CA TYR A 12 7.10 49.56 -17.35
C TYR A 12 7.56 48.29 -18.07
N PRO A 13 8.87 48.02 -18.19
CA PRO A 13 9.34 46.80 -18.84
C PRO A 13 9.15 45.57 -17.93
N SER A 14 8.51 44.54 -18.47
CA SER A 14 7.95 43.36 -17.79
C SER A 14 8.94 42.40 -17.13
N HIS A 15 10.24 42.67 -17.18
CA HIS A 15 11.28 41.77 -16.66
C HIS A 15 11.72 42.08 -15.21
N GLU A 16 11.36 43.24 -14.64
CA GLU A 16 11.73 43.59 -13.25
C GLU A 16 10.74 43.09 -12.18
N LEU A 17 9.51 42.71 -12.56
CA LEU A 17 8.51 42.19 -11.62
C LEU A 17 8.72 40.69 -11.32
N ALA A 18 9.22 39.92 -12.29
CA ALA A 18 9.46 38.49 -12.12
C ALA A 18 10.64 38.19 -11.17
N ALA A 19 11.68 39.02 -11.17
CA ALA A 19 12.86 38.83 -10.31
C ALA A 19 12.59 39.14 -8.83
N LYS A 20 11.65 40.05 -8.52
CA LYS A 20 11.31 40.41 -7.13
C LYS A 20 10.37 39.41 -6.46
N CYS A 21 9.54 38.68 -7.22
CA CYS A 21 8.66 37.64 -6.67
C CYS A 21 9.39 36.34 -6.31
N ALA A 22 10.44 35.97 -7.05
CA ALA A 22 11.18 34.72 -6.80
C ALA A 22 12.00 34.76 -5.49
N LEU A 23 12.51 35.93 -5.09
CA LEU A 23 13.30 36.11 -3.87
C LEU A 23 12.47 36.07 -2.58
N LEU A 24 11.19 36.47 -2.62
CA LEU A 24 10.29 36.42 -1.47
C LEU A 24 9.76 35.00 -1.18
N ALA A 25 9.62 34.15 -2.20
CA ALA A 25 9.12 32.78 -2.01
C ALA A 25 10.16 31.83 -1.35
N VAL A 26 11.45 32.04 -1.62
CA VAL A 26 12.54 31.22 -1.04
C VAL A 26 12.82 31.60 0.42
N LEU A 27 12.61 32.87 0.81
CA LEU A 27 12.78 33.33 2.19
C LEU A 27 11.61 32.92 3.12
N LEU A 28 10.44 32.57 2.58
CA LEU A 28 9.26 32.16 3.38
C LEU A 28 9.19 30.66 3.66
N LEU A 29 9.97 29.83 2.94
CA LEU A 29 10.07 28.38 3.17
C LEU A 29 11.22 27.97 4.12
N LEU A 30 12.15 28.87 4.45
CA LEU A 30 13.31 28.57 5.31
C LEU A 30 13.12 28.96 6.79
N THR A 31 11.97 29.51 7.19
CA THR A 31 11.70 29.94 8.59
C THR A 31 10.74 29.04 9.37
N LEU A 32 10.41 27.84 8.88
CA LEU A 32 9.56 26.87 9.60
C LEU A 32 10.30 25.60 10.07
N PHE A 33 11.64 25.57 9.99
CA PHE A 33 12.48 24.45 10.47
C PHE A 33 13.50 24.84 11.54
N SER A 34 13.14 25.74 12.46
CA SER A 34 13.95 25.97 13.65
C SER A 34 13.09 26.40 14.82
N THR A 35 12.67 25.43 15.64
CA THR A 35 12.55 25.56 17.11
C THR A 35 12.37 24.15 17.66
N ILE A 36 13.49 23.47 17.93
CA ILE A 36 13.53 22.34 18.87
C ILE A 36 13.82 22.95 20.24
N PRO A 37 12.91 22.92 21.22
CA PRO A 37 13.29 23.21 22.59
C PRO A 37 14.04 22.00 23.15
N GLN A 38 15.35 22.15 23.33
CA GLN A 38 16.12 21.31 24.24
C GLN A 38 15.77 21.70 25.67
N ALA A 39 15.12 20.81 26.40
CA ALA A 39 15.04 20.86 27.85
C ALA A 39 15.86 19.70 28.42
N PHE A 40 16.92 20.05 29.12
CA PHE A 40 17.86 19.19 29.83
C PHE A 40 17.55 19.29 31.33
N ALA A 41 17.31 18.15 31.97
CA ALA A 41 17.50 17.87 33.41
C ALA A 41 17.28 16.35 33.60
N ASP A 42 18.31 15.54 33.89
CA ASP A 42 18.73 15.12 35.25
C ASP A 42 17.53 14.68 36.12
N GLN A 43 17.38 13.49 36.71
CA GLN A 43 18.18 12.33 37.19
C GLN A 43 17.16 11.24 37.66
N PRO A 44 17.45 10.09 38.34
CA PRO A 44 18.69 9.32 38.57
C PRO A 44 18.58 7.82 38.18
N ARG A 45 19.67 7.08 38.46
CA ARG A 45 19.85 5.62 38.33
C ARG A 45 19.31 4.85 39.55
N ASP A 46 18.44 3.88 39.29
CA ASP A 46 18.15 2.74 40.19
C ASP A 46 18.16 1.50 39.27
N ARG A 47 19.11 0.57 39.27
CA ARG A 47 19.66 -0.33 40.31
C ARG A 47 18.63 -1.32 40.88
N TRP A 48 18.40 -2.42 40.16
CA TRP A 48 18.21 -3.80 40.64
C TRP A 48 17.71 -4.65 39.45
N SER A 49 18.04 -5.93 39.27
CA SER A 49 19.01 -6.83 39.87
C SER A 49 19.19 -7.97 38.87
N ASP A 50 20.40 -8.51 38.81
CA ASP A 50 20.62 -9.90 38.37
C ASP A 50 19.64 -10.81 39.13
N ASP A 51 18.87 -11.61 38.39
CA ASP A 51 18.46 -12.93 38.85
C ASP A 51 18.80 -13.92 37.75
N ARG A 52 20.02 -14.46 37.88
CA ARG A 52 20.35 -15.80 37.41
C ARG A 52 19.40 -16.77 38.11
N ARG A 53 18.57 -17.47 37.37
CA ARG A 53 18.10 -18.80 37.76
C ARG A 53 18.52 -19.79 36.70
N ASP A 54 19.63 -20.46 37.02
CA ASP A 54 19.94 -21.79 36.56
C ASP A 54 18.80 -22.73 37.00
N ASP A 55 18.03 -23.24 36.05
CA ASP A 55 17.33 -24.51 36.20
C ASP A 55 17.90 -25.50 35.19
N ARG A 56 19.10 -26.00 35.52
CA ARG A 56 19.55 -27.33 35.10
C ARG A 56 18.86 -28.37 35.97
N ARG A 57 17.88 -29.09 35.41
CA ARG A 57 17.44 -30.44 35.81
C ARG A 57 16.77 -31.06 34.59
N ASP A 58 16.95 -32.31 34.23
CA ASP A 58 17.86 -33.38 34.62
C ASP A 58 17.77 -34.36 33.44
N ASP A 59 18.91 -34.80 32.94
CA ASP A 59 18.99 -35.93 32.03
C ASP A 59 18.52 -37.18 32.75
N ARG A 60 17.50 -37.88 32.21
CA ARG A 60 17.37 -39.34 32.31
C ARG A 60 16.30 -39.90 31.37
N ARG A 61 16.81 -40.50 30.29
CA ARG A 61 16.43 -41.80 29.72
C ARG A 61 14.96 -41.99 29.30
N ASP A 62 14.76 -42.13 27.99
CA ASP A 62 14.56 -43.49 27.48
C ASP A 62 14.96 -43.58 26.01
N ASP A 63 16.04 -44.34 25.79
CA ASP A 63 16.43 -44.89 24.51
C ASP A 63 15.38 -45.92 24.07
N ARG A 64 14.47 -45.53 23.20
CA ARG A 64 13.80 -46.48 22.29
C ARG A 64 13.91 -45.96 20.86
N ARG A 65 14.77 -46.67 20.14
CA ARG A 65 14.88 -46.72 18.68
C ARG A 65 13.53 -46.52 18.01
N ASP A 66 13.44 -45.46 17.22
CA ASP A 66 12.63 -45.43 16.01
C ASP A 66 13.50 -44.82 14.90
N ASP A 67 14.39 -45.64 14.32
CA ASP A 67 15.03 -45.40 13.02
C ASP A 67 13.98 -45.51 11.89
N ARG A 68 12.96 -44.64 11.92
CA ARG A 68 11.97 -44.53 10.85
C ARG A 68 11.83 -43.08 10.40
N SER A 69 12.63 -42.78 9.37
CA SER A 69 12.41 -41.75 8.35
C SER A 69 12.25 -40.32 8.87
N ASP A 70 13.38 -39.70 9.24
CA ASP A 70 13.52 -38.24 9.39
C ASP A 70 13.31 -37.47 8.07
N GLU A 71 13.26 -38.14 6.91
CA GLU A 71 13.02 -37.52 5.61
C GLU A 71 11.61 -36.90 5.50
N SER A 72 10.59 -37.53 6.09
CA SER A 72 9.21 -37.04 5.99
C SER A 72 8.92 -35.87 6.94
N ARG A 73 9.75 -35.64 7.96
CA ARG A 73 9.56 -34.56 8.96
C ARG A 73 10.16 -33.23 8.48
N ASN A 74 11.14 -33.27 7.59
CA ASN A 74 11.77 -32.07 7.02
C ASN A 74 11.04 -31.54 5.78
N GLU A 75 10.34 -32.40 5.03
CA GLU A 75 9.58 -32.02 3.83
C GLU A 75 8.50 -30.96 4.11
N TRP A 76 7.75 -31.11 5.21
CA TRP A 76 6.72 -30.13 5.62
C TRP A 76 7.27 -28.86 6.29
N ARG A 77 8.54 -28.87 6.71
CA ARG A 77 9.17 -27.77 7.43
C ARG A 77 9.77 -26.74 6.47
N ASP A 78 10.12 -27.16 5.26
CA ASP A 78 10.76 -26.29 4.27
C ASP A 78 9.74 -25.50 3.44
N GLU A 79 8.54 -26.02 3.17
CA GLU A 79 7.46 -25.26 2.51
C GLU A 79 7.01 -24.01 3.29
N ARG A 80 7.11 -24.05 4.63
CA ARG A 80 6.74 -22.91 5.50
C ARG A 80 7.77 -21.79 5.49
N ARG A 81 9.00 -22.02 5.02
CA ARG A 81 10.09 -21.03 5.04
C ARG A 81 10.14 -20.15 3.79
N ASP A 82 9.54 -20.59 2.70
CA ASP A 82 9.48 -19.80 1.46
C ASP A 82 8.37 -18.73 1.47
N HIS A 83 7.46 -18.77 2.46
CA HIS A 83 6.32 -17.86 2.52
C HIS A 83 6.68 -16.45 3.03
N ASP A 84 7.79 -16.29 3.76
CA ASP A 84 8.09 -15.07 4.52
C ASP A 84 9.26 -14.23 3.94
N ARG A 85 9.91 -14.67 2.85
CA ARG A 85 11.15 -14.05 2.37
C ARG A 85 10.97 -12.91 1.36
N ASP A 86 9.81 -12.83 0.72
CA ASP A 86 9.57 -11.87 -0.33
C ASP A 86 8.65 -10.76 0.21
N GLY A 87 9.14 -9.52 0.27
CA GLY A 87 8.45 -8.36 0.88
C GLY A 87 7.17 -7.88 0.17
N TRP A 88 6.24 -8.78 -0.14
CA TRP A 88 4.99 -8.51 -0.85
C TRP A 88 3.92 -7.93 0.08
N ARG A 89 3.21 -6.90 -0.38
CA ARG A 89 2.04 -6.33 0.31
C ARG A 89 0.79 -7.15 -0.03
N GLY A 90 0.35 -8.02 0.87
CA GLY A 90 -0.89 -8.79 0.71
C GLY A 90 -0.92 -10.05 1.57
N GLY A 91 -1.19 -9.89 2.87
CA GLY A 91 -1.25 -11.01 3.83
C GLY A 91 -2.56 -11.79 3.72
N GLY A 92 -2.53 -12.89 2.98
CA GLY A 92 -3.59 -13.90 2.91
C GLY A 92 -3.28 -14.94 1.83
N ARG A 93 -3.90 -16.12 1.90
CA ARG A 93 -3.88 -17.15 0.83
C ARG A 93 -4.65 -16.70 -0.42
N SER A 94 -4.49 -15.45 -0.83
CA SER A 94 -5.06 -14.95 -2.08
C SER A 94 -4.37 -15.67 -3.22
N GLU A 95 -5.15 -16.27 -4.13
CA GLU A 95 -4.63 -16.86 -5.37
C GLU A 95 -4.08 -15.79 -6.32
N TRP A 96 -4.18 -14.50 -5.96
CA TRP A 96 -3.81 -13.37 -6.78
C TRP A 96 -2.90 -12.40 -6.01
N ARG A 97 -1.87 -11.87 -6.69
CA ARG A 97 -0.95 -10.87 -6.12
C ARG A 97 -0.43 -9.89 -7.17
N ILE A 98 0.08 -8.76 -6.69
CA ILE A 98 0.75 -7.74 -7.51
C ILE A 98 2.25 -7.72 -7.19
N GLY A 99 3.08 -7.69 -8.24
CA GLY A 99 4.54 -7.51 -8.14
C GLY A 99 5.00 -6.06 -8.29
N ASP A 100 6.30 -5.82 -8.20
CA ASP A 100 6.92 -4.49 -8.08
C ASP A 100 6.64 -3.51 -9.23
N HIS A 101 6.30 -4.01 -10.43
CA HIS A 101 5.95 -3.18 -11.59
C HIS A 101 4.49 -3.36 -11.99
N ASN A 102 3.59 -3.44 -10.99
CA ASN A 102 2.15 -3.64 -11.17
C ASN A 102 1.83 -4.93 -11.93
N GLN A 103 2.74 -5.90 -12.00
CA GLN A 103 2.49 -7.15 -12.71
C GLN A 103 1.53 -8.02 -11.90
N ILE A 104 0.58 -8.65 -12.58
CA ILE A 104 -0.42 -9.50 -11.93
C ILE A 104 0.09 -10.93 -11.97
N TYR A 105 0.03 -11.61 -10.82
CA TYR A 105 0.37 -13.02 -10.70
C TYR A 105 -0.82 -13.80 -10.13
N HIS A 106 -1.03 -14.99 -10.69
CA HIS A 106 -2.01 -15.97 -10.26
C HIS A 106 -1.29 -17.22 -9.71
N ARG A 107 -1.75 -17.76 -8.60
CA ARG A 107 -1.24 -19.00 -8.00
C ARG A 107 -1.78 -20.19 -8.78
N THR A 108 -0.89 -21.08 -9.16
CA THR A 108 -1.20 -22.37 -9.78
C THR A 108 -0.52 -23.49 -9.02
N ASP A 109 -0.80 -24.74 -9.38
CA ASP A 109 -0.10 -25.91 -8.83
C ASP A 109 1.41 -25.87 -9.12
N ARG A 110 1.82 -25.16 -10.17
CA ARG A 110 3.24 -24.97 -10.53
C ARG A 110 3.87 -23.72 -9.89
N GLY A 111 3.17 -23.11 -8.93
CA GLY A 111 3.56 -21.85 -8.30
C GLY A 111 2.96 -20.63 -8.97
N TRP A 112 3.59 -19.48 -8.78
CA TRP A 112 3.09 -18.19 -9.24
C TRP A 112 3.36 -17.97 -10.73
N GLN A 113 2.30 -17.73 -11.50
CA GLN A 113 2.39 -17.44 -12.92
C GLN A 113 1.98 -15.99 -13.19
N ARG A 114 2.78 -15.29 -13.98
CA ARG A 114 2.44 -13.94 -14.44
C ARG A 114 1.32 -14.03 -15.48
N VAL A 115 0.26 -13.24 -15.29
CA VAL A 115 -0.79 -13.08 -16.29
C VAL A 115 -0.67 -11.73 -17.01
N GLN A 116 -1.35 -11.57 -18.15
CA GLN A 116 -1.32 -10.31 -18.89
C GLN A 116 -1.98 -9.17 -18.10
N GLY A 117 -1.51 -7.95 -18.35
CA GLY A 117 -2.04 -6.72 -17.76
C GLY A 117 -1.19 -6.17 -16.62
N SER A 118 -1.70 -5.08 -16.05
CA SER A 118 -1.11 -4.41 -14.90
C SER A 118 -2.20 -3.88 -13.99
N ALA A 119 -2.01 -4.01 -12.67
CA ALA A 119 -2.97 -3.61 -11.66
C ALA A 119 -2.30 -2.87 -10.50
N ILE A 120 -3.04 -1.96 -9.88
CA ILE A 120 -2.65 -1.26 -8.65
C ILE A 120 -3.20 -1.93 -7.40
N ASP A 121 -4.26 -2.72 -7.54
CA ASP A 121 -4.85 -3.49 -6.45
C ASP A 121 -5.52 -4.78 -6.96
N VAL A 122 -5.63 -5.80 -6.11
CA VAL A 122 -6.09 -7.15 -6.48
C VAL A 122 -6.81 -7.85 -5.33
N GLY A 123 -7.89 -8.57 -5.64
CA GLY A 123 -8.62 -9.39 -4.69
C GLY A 123 -9.36 -10.52 -5.38
N ASP A 124 -9.08 -11.77 -5.00
CA ASP A 124 -9.78 -13.00 -5.39
C ASP A 124 -10.36 -12.99 -6.83
N GLY A 125 -9.50 -12.85 -7.84
CA GLY A 125 -9.88 -12.84 -9.26
C GLY A 125 -10.37 -11.49 -9.82
N TRP A 126 -10.32 -10.43 -9.03
CA TRP A 126 -10.62 -9.06 -9.44
C TRP A 126 -9.39 -8.16 -9.31
N VAL A 127 -9.29 -7.16 -10.19
CA VAL A 127 -8.19 -6.19 -10.17
C VAL A 127 -8.66 -4.77 -10.44
N ILE A 128 -7.95 -3.82 -9.83
CA ILE A 128 -7.98 -2.40 -10.23
C ILE A 128 -6.81 -2.15 -11.16
N GLY A 129 -7.10 -1.79 -12.42
CA GLY A 129 -6.11 -1.55 -13.45
C GLY A 129 -5.28 -0.28 -13.23
N THR A 130 -4.47 0.04 -14.23
CA THR A 130 -3.65 1.28 -14.24
C THR A 130 -4.26 2.39 -15.11
N ASP A 131 -5.37 2.12 -15.80
CA ASP A 131 -6.06 3.10 -16.64
C ASP A 131 -6.99 4.00 -15.82
N ARG A 132 -6.77 5.32 -15.85
CA ARG A 132 -7.61 6.30 -15.15
C ARG A 132 -9.03 6.32 -15.72
N ARG A 133 -10.01 6.38 -14.81
CA ARG A 133 -11.45 6.44 -15.12
C ARG A 133 -12.17 7.35 -14.12
N ASN A 134 -13.41 7.69 -14.44
CA ASN A 134 -14.27 8.31 -13.45
C ASN A 134 -14.44 7.36 -12.25
N GLY A 135 -14.23 7.86 -11.04
CA GLY A 135 -14.21 7.04 -9.81
C GLY A 135 -12.84 6.45 -9.43
N GLY A 136 -11.78 6.62 -10.24
CA GLY A 136 -10.44 6.10 -9.92
C GLY A 136 -9.77 5.48 -11.15
N PHE A 137 -9.66 4.15 -11.16
CA PHE A 137 -9.07 3.36 -12.23
C PHE A 137 -10.04 2.25 -12.69
N GLY A 138 -9.80 1.68 -13.88
CA GLY A 138 -10.65 0.62 -14.42
C GLY A 138 -10.73 -0.61 -13.52
N ILE A 139 -11.92 -1.20 -13.42
CA ILE A 139 -12.16 -2.44 -12.66
C ILE A 139 -12.22 -3.61 -13.64
N TYR A 140 -11.57 -4.73 -13.32
CA TYR A 140 -11.57 -5.90 -14.18
C TYR A 140 -11.76 -7.20 -13.39
N ARG A 141 -12.41 -8.18 -14.03
CA ARG A 141 -12.67 -9.51 -13.46
C ARG A 141 -12.03 -10.58 -14.33
N TRP A 142 -11.35 -11.53 -13.70
CA TRP A 142 -10.82 -12.71 -14.36
C TRP A 142 -11.95 -13.65 -14.80
N ASN A 143 -11.94 -14.10 -16.05
CA ASN A 143 -12.92 -15.04 -16.61
C ASN A 143 -12.38 -16.46 -16.84
N GLY A 144 -11.20 -16.78 -16.30
CA GLY A 144 -10.50 -18.04 -16.56
C GLY A 144 -9.42 -17.95 -17.65
N ARG A 145 -9.47 -16.92 -18.52
CA ARG A 145 -8.53 -16.73 -19.63
C ARG A 145 -7.94 -15.32 -19.71
N ARG A 146 -8.75 -14.31 -19.42
CA ARG A 146 -8.35 -12.90 -19.42
C ARG A 146 -9.16 -12.10 -18.42
N PHE A 147 -8.72 -10.87 -18.21
CA PHE A 147 -9.48 -9.86 -17.50
C PHE A 147 -10.49 -9.21 -18.42
N ASP A 148 -11.77 -9.30 -18.07
CA ASP A 148 -12.85 -8.55 -18.71
C ASP A 148 -13.11 -7.27 -17.94
N ARG A 149 -13.33 -6.16 -18.66
CA ARG A 149 -13.58 -4.86 -18.06
C ARG A 149 -14.99 -4.78 -17.49
N MET A 150 -15.08 -4.32 -16.25
CA MET A 150 -16.33 -4.12 -15.53
C MET A 150 -16.69 -2.62 -15.51
N PRO A 151 -17.98 -2.27 -15.34
CA PRO A 151 -18.40 -0.87 -15.28
C PRO A 151 -17.79 -0.18 -14.05
N GLY A 152 -17.73 1.16 -14.11
CA GLY A 152 -17.26 2.00 -13.02
C GLY A 152 -15.74 2.25 -12.98
N GLY A 153 -15.29 2.73 -11.83
CA GLY A 153 -13.88 2.95 -11.51
C GLY A 153 -13.67 2.98 -10.00
N ALA A 154 -12.53 2.46 -9.56
CA ALA A 154 -12.19 2.32 -8.16
C ALA A 154 -10.69 2.51 -7.90
N VAL A 155 -10.31 2.62 -6.63
CA VAL A 155 -8.92 2.71 -6.17
C VAL A 155 -8.53 1.55 -5.26
N GLU A 156 -9.51 0.82 -4.74
CA GLU A 156 -9.32 -0.34 -3.86
C GLU A 156 -10.38 -1.40 -4.15
N ILE A 157 -10.02 -2.67 -4.01
CA ILE A 157 -10.89 -3.83 -4.21
C ILE A 157 -10.62 -4.93 -3.17
N GLY A 158 -11.67 -5.67 -2.82
CA GLY A 158 -11.54 -6.83 -1.96
C GLY A 158 -12.81 -7.67 -1.91
N GLY A 159 -12.87 -8.61 -0.96
CA GLY A 159 -13.96 -9.58 -0.86
C GLY A 159 -13.63 -10.88 -1.57
N SER A 160 -14.65 -11.69 -1.83
CA SER A 160 -14.51 -12.93 -2.62
C SER A 160 -14.83 -12.68 -4.08
N TYR A 161 -14.47 -13.63 -4.95
CA TYR A 161 -14.77 -13.59 -6.38
C TYR A 161 -16.27 -13.38 -6.66
N GLU A 162 -17.13 -13.96 -5.81
CA GLU A 162 -18.60 -13.90 -5.93
C GLU A 162 -19.19 -12.63 -5.32
N ARG A 163 -18.56 -12.10 -4.26
CA ARG A 163 -19.05 -10.95 -3.50
C ARG A 163 -17.93 -9.92 -3.31
N PRO A 164 -17.41 -9.34 -4.41
CA PRO A 164 -16.41 -8.31 -4.31
C PRO A 164 -17.04 -7.00 -3.85
N TRP A 165 -16.22 -6.19 -3.20
CA TRP A 165 -16.49 -4.79 -2.91
C TRP A 165 -15.38 -3.92 -3.45
N VAL A 166 -15.69 -2.67 -3.77
CA VAL A 166 -14.73 -1.68 -4.23
C VAL A 166 -14.91 -0.36 -3.48
N ILE A 167 -13.84 0.42 -3.40
CA ILE A 167 -13.88 1.80 -2.92
C ILE A 167 -13.42 2.71 -4.05
N ASN A 168 -14.18 3.76 -4.34
CA ASN A 168 -13.82 4.74 -5.36
C ASN A 168 -12.93 5.86 -4.80
N ASN A 169 -12.46 6.74 -5.68
CA ASN A 169 -11.60 7.87 -5.32
C ASN A 169 -12.26 8.93 -4.41
N ARG A 170 -13.56 8.79 -4.09
CA ARG A 170 -14.30 9.62 -3.13
C ARG A 170 -14.48 8.93 -1.77
N GLY A 171 -13.99 7.69 -1.63
CA GLY A 171 -14.19 6.89 -0.42
C GLY A 171 -15.57 6.22 -0.34
N GLU A 172 -16.34 6.24 -1.43
CA GLU A 172 -17.64 5.57 -1.49
C GLU A 172 -17.42 4.07 -1.72
N ARG A 173 -18.12 3.24 -0.93
CA ARG A 173 -18.04 1.77 -1.01
C ARG A 173 -19.18 1.22 -1.87
N PHE A 174 -18.85 0.29 -2.76
CA PHE A 174 -19.82 -0.41 -3.58
C PHE A 174 -19.65 -1.92 -3.46
N GLU A 175 -20.75 -2.65 -3.62
CA GLU A 175 -20.77 -4.11 -3.69
C GLU A 175 -21.32 -4.56 -5.04
N TRP A 176 -20.76 -5.64 -5.58
CA TRP A 176 -21.20 -6.20 -6.85
C TRP A 176 -22.51 -6.97 -6.70
N THR A 177 -23.48 -6.70 -7.58
CA THR A 177 -24.81 -7.33 -7.59
C THR A 177 -24.93 -8.48 -8.59
N GLY A 178 -23.84 -8.85 -9.28
CA GLY A 178 -23.85 -9.78 -10.40
C GLY A 178 -23.88 -9.10 -11.77
N HIS A 179 -24.35 -7.86 -11.84
CA HIS A 179 -24.45 -7.09 -13.09
C HIS A 179 -24.02 -5.63 -12.96
N ASP A 180 -24.08 -5.04 -11.76
CA ASP A 180 -23.64 -3.66 -11.52
C ASP A 180 -23.12 -3.44 -10.09
N TRP A 181 -22.55 -2.26 -9.85
CA TRP A 181 -22.07 -1.82 -8.54
C TRP A 181 -23.14 -1.07 -7.79
N ARG A 182 -23.51 -1.57 -6.61
CA ARG A 182 -24.46 -0.89 -5.71
C ARG A 182 -23.73 -0.21 -4.58
N GLU A 183 -23.94 1.09 -4.42
CA GLU A 183 -23.41 1.87 -3.29
C GLU A 183 -23.96 1.29 -1.98
N VAL A 184 -23.06 1.00 -1.04
CA VAL A 184 -23.42 0.58 0.32
C VAL A 184 -23.23 1.78 1.23
N ARG A 185 -24.34 2.44 1.55
CA ARG A 185 -24.35 3.49 2.57
C ARG A 185 -24.32 2.84 3.94
N ARG A 186 -23.35 3.23 4.77
CA ARG A 186 -23.40 2.89 6.19
C ARG A 186 -24.58 3.66 6.79
N GLY A 187 -25.62 2.94 7.20
CA GLY A 187 -26.68 3.51 8.02
C GLY A 187 -26.10 3.89 9.39
N TRP A 188 -26.46 5.07 9.89
CA TRP A 188 -26.25 5.47 11.27
C TRP A 188 -27.36 4.91 12.15
#